data_AF-A0A9E8D4D0-F1
#
_entry.id   AF-A0A9E8D4D0-F1
#
_cell.length_a   1.000
_cell.length_b   1.000
_cell.length_c   1.000
_cell.angle_alpha   90.00
_cell.angle_beta   90.00
_cell.angle_gamma   90.00
#
_symmetry.space_group_name_H-M   'P 1'
#
loop_
_entity.id
_entity.type
_entity.pdbx_description
1 polymer ?
#
loop_
_entity_poly.entity_id
_entity_poly.type
_entity_poly.pdbx_seq_one_letter_code
_entity_poly.pdbx_strand_id
1 'polypeptide(L)'
;MSLILTQGALPNDALGQLFSEARTYAYWQDKPVEDETLRHLYELMKFAPTSVNCSPLRIKFLRTDDAKAKLDPALSEGNRHKVHAAPVTAILAYDRGFHRHLPELFPHADAKSWFVGNEPYREETAFRNSSLQGGYFILAARPWVWMPGRCRDLITTWWTGSSLLKATLITAAIFCATWVTATAASSTLAALGWRLSRYASFYK
;
A
#
# COMPACT_ATOMS: atom_id res chain seq x y z
N MET A 1 14.94 -35.66 -15.22
CA MET A 1 15.46 -34.28 -15.27
C MET A 1 15.33 -33.67 -13.88
N SER A 2 16.42 -33.63 -13.11
CA SER A 2 16.44 -32.99 -11.79
C SER A 2 16.68 -31.49 -12.03
N LEU A 3 15.67 -30.66 -11.82
CA LEU A 3 15.84 -29.22 -11.67
C LEU A 3 16.49 -29.00 -10.30
N ILE A 4 17.82 -29.05 -10.25
CA ILE A 4 18.55 -28.50 -9.11
C ILE A 4 18.31 -26.99 -9.17
N LEU A 5 17.40 -26.51 -8.34
CA LEU A 5 17.25 -25.09 -8.07
C LEU A 5 18.55 -24.61 -7.42
N THR A 6 19.49 -24.13 -8.23
CA THR A 6 20.71 -23.44 -7.78
C THR A 6 20.39 -22.01 -7.34
N GLN A 7 19.41 -21.85 -6.46
CA GLN A 7 19.19 -20.59 -5.75
C GLN A 7 19.31 -20.92 -4.27
N GLY A 8 20.54 -20.73 -3.76
CA GLY A 8 20.77 -20.72 -2.32
C GLY A 8 19.93 -19.63 -1.64
N ALA A 9 19.81 -19.73 -0.32
CA ALA A 9 19.15 -18.70 0.46
C ALA A 9 19.74 -17.30 0.18
N LEU A 10 18.92 -16.26 0.33
CA LEU A 10 19.42 -14.89 0.28
C LEU A 10 20.54 -14.71 1.30
N PRO A 11 21.58 -13.91 1.00
CA PRO A 11 22.64 -13.66 1.97
C PRO A 11 22.08 -12.99 3.24
N ASN A 12 22.73 -13.20 4.39
CA ASN A 12 22.21 -12.78 5.70
C ASN A 12 21.99 -11.27 5.82
N ASP A 13 22.76 -10.46 5.12
CA ASP A 13 22.59 -9.01 5.08
C ASP A 13 21.29 -8.61 4.34
N ALA A 14 20.94 -9.29 3.26
CA ALA A 14 19.67 -9.10 2.55
C ALA A 14 18.48 -9.57 3.41
N LEU A 15 18.61 -10.70 4.10
CA LEU A 15 17.61 -11.14 5.09
C LEU A 15 17.49 -10.14 6.24
N GLY A 16 18.62 -9.58 6.69
CA GLY A 16 18.69 -8.50 7.67
C GLY A 16 17.94 -7.26 7.22
N GLN A 17 18.15 -6.84 5.97
CA GLN A 17 17.47 -5.71 5.34
C GLN A 17 15.96 -5.89 5.33
N LEU A 18 15.52 -7.09 4.97
CA LEU A 18 14.10 -7.36 4.76
C LEU A 18 13.34 -7.69 6.05
N PHE A 19 13.95 -8.36 7.03
CA PHE A 19 13.18 -8.98 8.11
C PHE A 19 13.62 -8.59 9.53
N SER A 20 14.91 -8.59 9.84
CA SER A 20 15.37 -8.52 11.24
C SER A 20 15.91 -7.16 11.67
N GLU A 21 16.45 -6.35 10.75
CA GLU A 21 17.07 -5.06 11.09
C GLU A 21 16.18 -3.86 10.75
N ALA A 22 15.24 -3.98 9.82
CA ALA A 22 14.33 -2.90 9.46
C ALA A 22 13.38 -2.50 10.60
N ARG A 23 13.13 -1.20 10.80
CA ARG A 23 12.30 -0.65 11.91
C ARG A 23 11.38 0.50 11.48
N THR A 24 10.43 0.83 12.34
CA THR A 24 9.48 1.94 12.22
C THR A 24 10.07 3.25 12.75
N TYR A 25 10.18 4.32 11.94
CA TYR A 25 10.74 5.62 12.33
C TYR A 25 9.82 6.80 11.99
N ALA A 26 9.81 7.84 12.83
CA ALA A 26 8.90 8.99 12.73
C ALA A 26 9.51 10.29 12.17
N TYR A 27 10.70 10.22 11.55
CA TYR A 27 11.47 11.38 11.08
C TYR A 27 12.02 11.12 9.68
N TRP A 28 12.29 12.18 8.92
CA TRP A 28 12.63 12.09 7.48
C TRP A 28 13.90 12.86 7.14
N GLN A 29 14.61 12.38 6.14
CA GLN A 29 15.64 13.20 5.49
C GLN A 29 14.98 14.19 4.54
N ASP A 30 15.60 15.36 4.40
CA ASP A 30 15.28 16.32 3.36
C ASP A 30 15.89 15.87 2.01
N LYS A 31 15.34 14.78 1.47
CA LYS A 31 15.70 14.21 0.18
C LYS A 31 14.44 13.85 -0.60
N PRO A 32 14.33 14.25 -1.88
CA PRO A 32 13.21 13.82 -2.71
C PRO A 32 13.23 12.31 -2.91
N VAL A 33 12.11 11.71 -3.31
CA VAL A 33 12.07 10.32 -3.82
C VAL A 33 11.67 10.34 -5.29
N GLU A 34 12.50 9.72 -6.12
CA GLU A 34 12.34 9.73 -7.58
C GLU A 34 11.19 8.83 -8.04
N ASP A 35 10.54 9.20 -9.14
CA ASP A 35 9.44 8.41 -9.72
C ASP A 35 9.86 6.98 -10.05
N GLU A 36 11.10 6.80 -10.51
CA GLU A 36 11.66 5.49 -10.86
C GLU A 36 11.70 4.56 -9.65
N THR A 37 12.00 5.08 -8.47
CA THR A 37 11.97 4.33 -7.22
C THR A 37 10.57 3.90 -6.84
N LEU A 38 9.59 4.80 -6.95
CA LEU A 38 8.20 4.49 -6.66
C LEU A 38 7.64 3.45 -7.65
N ARG A 39 8.04 3.52 -8.92
CA ARG A 39 7.74 2.48 -9.92
C ARG A 39 8.39 1.15 -9.57
N HIS A 40 9.67 1.14 -9.23
CA HIS A 40 10.38 -0.09 -8.89
C HIS A 40 9.76 -0.76 -7.65
N LEU A 41 9.40 0.03 -6.63
CA LEU A 41 8.67 -0.46 -5.46
C LEU A 41 7.36 -1.16 -5.86
N TYR A 42 6.58 -0.53 -6.75
CA TYR A 42 5.36 -1.15 -7.29
C TYR A 42 5.66 -2.43 -8.08
N GLU A 43 6.71 -2.45 -8.90
CA GLU A 43 7.10 -3.63 -9.68
C GLU A 43 7.46 -4.83 -8.79
N LEU A 44 8.11 -4.59 -7.65
CA LEU A 44 8.40 -5.64 -6.66
C LEU A 44 7.16 -6.13 -5.94
N MET A 45 6.25 -5.23 -5.55
CA MET A 45 5.08 -5.61 -4.77
C MET A 45 3.96 -6.21 -5.61
N LYS A 46 3.77 -5.82 -6.88
CA LYS A 46 2.55 -6.09 -7.68
C LYS A 46 2.17 -7.57 -7.77
N PHE A 47 3.13 -8.47 -7.65
CA PHE A 47 2.94 -9.93 -7.65
C PHE A 47 2.72 -10.55 -6.26
N ALA A 48 2.45 -9.73 -5.25
CA ALA A 48 2.05 -10.20 -3.93
C ALA A 48 0.85 -11.16 -4.05
N PRO A 49 0.93 -12.36 -3.43
CA PRO A 49 -0.09 -13.38 -3.58
C PRO A 49 -1.41 -12.91 -2.97
N THR A 50 -2.51 -13.23 -3.64
CA THR A 50 -3.87 -12.97 -3.15
C THR A 50 -4.78 -14.14 -3.48
N SER A 51 -5.85 -14.33 -2.71
CA SER A 51 -6.87 -15.33 -3.03
C SER A 51 -7.40 -15.09 -4.43
N VAL A 52 -7.48 -16.14 -5.25
CA VAL A 52 -7.93 -16.09 -6.66
C VAL A 52 -7.24 -15.00 -7.50
N ASN A 53 -5.99 -14.62 -7.14
CA ASN A 53 -5.25 -13.55 -7.79
C ASN A 53 -6.00 -12.21 -7.88
N CYS A 54 -6.94 -11.95 -6.97
CA CYS A 54 -7.88 -10.83 -7.05
C CYS A 54 -7.23 -9.44 -7.02
N SER A 55 -6.03 -9.31 -6.47
CA SER A 55 -5.20 -8.09 -6.50
C SER A 55 -5.97 -6.77 -6.20
N PRO A 56 -6.65 -6.66 -5.04
CA PRO A 56 -7.52 -5.52 -4.73
C PRO A 56 -6.76 -4.25 -4.32
N LEU A 57 -5.47 -4.32 -3.98
CA LEU A 57 -4.71 -3.14 -3.54
C LEU A 57 -4.66 -2.06 -4.62
N ARG A 58 -4.80 -0.80 -4.19
CA ARG A 58 -4.66 0.41 -5.00
C ARG A 58 -3.72 1.37 -4.29
N ILE A 59 -2.69 1.83 -5.00
CA ILE A 59 -1.68 2.73 -4.42
C ILE A 59 -1.76 4.11 -5.08
N LYS A 60 -1.73 5.15 -4.25
CA LYS A 60 -1.60 6.55 -4.72
C LYS A 60 -0.50 7.27 -3.96
N PHE A 61 0.51 7.78 -4.66
CA PHE A 61 1.59 8.59 -4.08
C PHE A 61 1.26 10.09 -4.13
N LEU A 62 1.49 10.81 -3.04
CA LEU A 62 1.32 12.26 -2.88
C LEU A 62 2.68 12.88 -2.54
N ARG A 63 3.03 14.02 -3.11
CA ARG A 63 4.34 14.65 -2.87
C ARG A 63 4.24 16.10 -2.47
N THR A 64 3.28 16.81 -3.05
CA THR A 64 3.03 18.22 -2.78
C THR A 64 2.30 18.41 -1.46
N ASP A 65 2.57 19.55 -0.83
CA ASP A 65 1.91 19.94 0.42
C ASP A 65 0.40 20.06 0.23
N ASP A 66 -0.05 20.63 -0.90
CA ASP A 66 -1.47 20.70 -1.25
C ASP A 66 -2.14 19.32 -1.33
N ALA A 67 -1.45 18.31 -1.87
CA ALA A 67 -1.99 16.96 -1.95
C ALA A 67 -2.04 16.30 -0.56
N LYS A 68 -1.00 16.50 0.27
CA LYS A 68 -0.95 15.97 1.64
C LYS A 68 -1.97 16.66 2.56
N ALA A 69 -2.18 17.96 2.43
CA ALA A 69 -3.16 18.74 3.19
C ALA A 69 -4.60 18.24 2.99
N LYS A 70 -4.92 17.69 1.81
CA LYS A 70 -6.21 17.03 1.58
C LYS A 70 -6.44 15.84 2.50
N LEU A 71 -5.39 15.21 3.04
CA LEU A 71 -5.50 14.14 4.01
C LEU A 71 -5.83 14.61 5.42
N ASP A 72 -5.56 15.88 5.78
CA ASP A 72 -5.67 16.36 7.16
C ASP A 72 -6.99 16.01 7.87
N PRO A 73 -8.18 16.11 7.24
CA PRO A 73 -9.44 15.74 7.88
C PRO A 73 -9.51 14.25 8.25
N ALA A 74 -8.76 13.40 7.55
CA ALA A 74 -8.64 11.97 7.78
C ALA A 74 -7.49 11.64 8.75
N LEU A 75 -6.57 12.57 9.02
CA LEU A 75 -5.42 12.33 9.89
C LEU A 75 -5.72 12.63 11.37
N SER A 76 -5.39 11.67 12.24
CA SER A 76 -5.26 11.91 13.67
C SER A 76 -4.14 12.92 13.94
N GLU A 77 -4.37 13.81 14.89
CA GLU A 77 -3.52 14.98 15.18
C GLU A 77 -2.01 14.66 15.26
N GLY A 78 -1.62 13.65 16.06
CA GLY A 78 -0.23 13.29 16.32
C GLY A 78 0.60 12.79 15.12
N ASN A 79 -0.01 12.72 13.94
CA ASN A 79 0.60 12.23 12.72
C ASN A 79 0.53 13.23 11.55
N ARG A 80 -0.23 14.33 11.69
CA ARG A 80 -0.29 15.37 10.66
C ARG A 80 1.10 15.89 10.33
N HIS A 81 1.88 16.24 11.36
CA HIS A 81 3.26 16.71 11.18
C HIS A 81 4.13 15.69 10.43
N LYS A 82 3.96 14.38 10.72
CA LYS A 82 4.75 13.32 10.08
C LYS A 82 4.40 13.21 8.61
N VAL A 83 3.12 13.28 8.26
CA VAL A 83 2.65 13.20 6.87
C VAL A 83 3.17 14.38 6.06
N HIS A 84 3.04 15.60 6.58
CA HIS A 84 3.53 16.81 5.92
C HIS A 84 5.05 16.82 5.76
N ALA A 85 5.79 16.41 6.79
CA ALA A 85 7.25 16.39 6.77
C ALA A 85 7.85 15.32 5.84
N ALA A 86 7.07 14.32 5.42
CA ALA A 86 7.60 13.19 4.70
C ALA A 86 7.69 13.47 3.19
N PRO A 87 8.71 12.96 2.47
CA PRO A 87 8.91 13.32 1.07
C PRO A 87 7.79 12.84 0.12
N VAL A 88 7.19 11.66 0.34
CA VAL A 88 6.18 11.09 -0.59
C VAL A 88 5.06 10.29 0.06
N THR A 89 3.92 10.84 0.46
CA THR A 89 2.85 10.05 1.07
C THR A 89 2.11 9.11 0.10
N ALA A 90 2.35 7.80 0.12
CA ALA A 90 1.47 6.81 -0.51
C ALA A 90 0.14 6.64 0.22
N ILE A 91 -0.86 6.05 -0.41
CA ILE A 91 -2.15 5.69 0.18
C ILE A 91 -2.45 4.29 -0.36
N LEU A 92 -2.63 3.30 0.52
CA LEU A 92 -2.96 1.94 0.09
C LEU A 92 -4.44 1.62 0.35
N ALA A 93 -5.30 2.04 -0.55
CA ALA A 93 -6.70 1.66 -0.49
C ALA A 93 -6.95 0.28 -1.10
N TYR A 94 -8.16 -0.24 -0.95
CA TYR A 94 -8.57 -1.45 -1.63
C TYR A 94 -9.79 -1.23 -2.50
N ASP A 95 -9.83 -1.95 -3.63
CA ASP A 95 -10.92 -1.90 -4.58
C ASP A 95 -12.01 -2.90 -4.17
N ARG A 96 -13.11 -2.39 -3.62
CA ARG A 96 -14.33 -3.17 -3.36
C ARG A 96 -14.91 -3.79 -4.63
N GLY A 97 -14.52 -3.29 -5.80
CA GLY A 97 -14.89 -3.76 -7.12
C GLY A 97 -13.92 -4.76 -7.76
N PHE A 98 -12.93 -5.28 -7.03
CA PHE A 98 -11.87 -6.14 -7.57
C PHE A 98 -12.40 -7.31 -8.43
N HIS A 99 -13.53 -7.91 -8.02
CA HIS A 99 -14.14 -9.06 -8.68
C HIS A 99 -14.47 -8.83 -10.17
N ARG A 100 -14.60 -7.57 -10.62
CA ARG A 100 -14.77 -7.23 -12.04
C ARG A 100 -13.55 -7.58 -12.89
N HIS A 101 -12.37 -7.69 -12.28
CA HIS A 101 -11.10 -8.01 -12.94
C HIS A 101 -10.79 -9.50 -12.94
N LEU A 102 -11.55 -10.33 -12.22
CA LEU A 102 -11.30 -11.78 -12.13
C LEU A 102 -11.37 -12.53 -13.46
N PRO A 103 -12.20 -12.15 -14.46
CA PRO A 103 -12.14 -12.78 -15.78
C PRO A 103 -10.77 -12.68 -16.45
N GLU A 104 -10.01 -11.62 -16.15
CA GLU A 104 -8.65 -11.41 -16.66
C GLU A 104 -7.59 -12.03 -15.73
N LEU A 105 -7.69 -11.78 -14.42
CA LEU A 105 -6.69 -12.19 -13.43
C LEU A 105 -6.74 -13.66 -13.05
N PHE A 106 -7.90 -14.31 -13.20
CA PHE A 106 -8.15 -15.70 -12.84
C PHE A 106 -9.04 -16.38 -13.91
N PRO A 107 -8.54 -16.57 -15.15
CA PRO A 107 -9.34 -17.06 -16.27
C PRO A 107 -9.70 -18.55 -16.17
N HIS A 108 -9.24 -19.25 -15.14
CA HIS A 108 -9.46 -20.68 -14.96
C HIS A 108 -10.87 -21.04 -14.48
N ALA A 109 -11.62 -20.07 -13.92
CA ALA A 109 -13.01 -20.26 -13.50
C ALA A 109 -13.76 -18.92 -13.51
N ASP A 110 -15.10 -18.95 -13.52
CA ASP A 110 -15.92 -17.76 -13.29
C ASP A 110 -15.94 -17.37 -11.80
N ALA A 111 -14.77 -16.98 -11.29
CA ALA A 111 -14.62 -16.54 -9.90
C ALA A 111 -15.36 -15.23 -9.61
N LYS A 112 -15.71 -14.44 -10.65
CA LYS A 112 -16.52 -13.23 -10.48
C LYS A 112 -17.89 -13.57 -9.88
N SER A 113 -18.52 -14.65 -10.35
CA SER A 113 -19.82 -15.10 -9.85
C SER A 113 -19.85 -15.34 -8.33
N TRP A 114 -18.72 -15.75 -7.73
CA TRP A 114 -18.62 -16.04 -6.29
C TRP A 114 -18.77 -14.79 -5.40
N PHE A 115 -18.60 -13.59 -5.96
CA PHE A 115 -18.66 -12.32 -5.22
C PHE A 115 -19.87 -11.45 -5.58
N VAL A 116 -20.61 -11.78 -6.65
CA VAL A 116 -21.78 -11.02 -7.07
C VAL A 116 -22.90 -11.20 -6.04
N GLY A 117 -23.53 -10.10 -5.63
CA GLY A 117 -24.64 -10.13 -4.66
C GLY A 117 -24.21 -10.33 -3.19
N ASN A 118 -22.92 -10.53 -2.90
CA ASN A 118 -22.41 -10.72 -1.53
C ASN A 118 -21.42 -9.61 -1.15
N GLU A 119 -21.94 -8.43 -0.83
CA GLU A 119 -21.14 -7.26 -0.44
C GLU A 119 -20.28 -7.49 0.81
N PRO A 120 -20.76 -8.12 1.90
CA PRO A 120 -19.94 -8.41 3.07
C PRO A 120 -18.72 -9.29 2.75
N TYR A 121 -18.93 -10.37 1.97
CA TYR A 121 -17.84 -11.28 1.60
C TYR A 121 -16.81 -10.61 0.70
N ARG A 122 -17.26 -9.78 -0.25
CA ARG A 122 -16.39 -8.98 -1.11
C ARG A 122 -15.57 -7.99 -0.30
N GLU A 123 -16.17 -7.35 0.70
CA GLU A 123 -15.48 -6.41 1.58
C GLU A 123 -14.37 -7.08 2.38
N GLU A 124 -14.69 -8.19 3.04
CA GLU A 124 -13.75 -8.96 3.83
C GLU A 124 -12.59 -9.49 2.96
N THR A 125 -12.91 -9.97 1.76
CA THR A 125 -11.93 -10.45 0.79
C THR A 125 -11.00 -9.32 0.36
N ALA A 126 -11.54 -8.17 -0.02
CA ALA A 126 -10.75 -7.02 -0.44
C ALA A 126 -9.81 -6.55 0.68
N PHE A 127 -10.35 -6.37 1.89
CA PHE A 127 -9.60 -5.91 3.06
C PHE A 127 -8.45 -6.86 3.44
N ARG A 128 -8.70 -8.16 3.52
CA ARG A 128 -7.67 -9.15 3.89
C ARG A 128 -6.56 -9.22 2.85
N ASN A 129 -6.93 -9.29 1.57
CA ASN A 129 -5.95 -9.41 0.49
C ASN A 129 -5.16 -8.12 0.32
N SER A 130 -5.78 -6.94 0.42
CA SER A 130 -5.03 -5.68 0.38
C SER A 130 -4.11 -5.49 1.57
N SER A 131 -4.48 -6.03 2.74
CA SER A 131 -3.61 -6.04 3.93
C SER A 131 -2.36 -6.87 3.70
N LEU A 132 -2.51 -8.06 3.09
CA LEU A 132 -1.39 -8.90 2.67
C LEU A 132 -0.50 -8.19 1.65
N GLN A 133 -1.11 -7.60 0.60
CA GLN A 133 -0.37 -6.81 -0.39
C GLN A 133 0.32 -5.58 0.23
N GLY A 134 -0.27 -4.97 1.26
CA GLY A 134 0.34 -3.90 2.04
C GLY A 134 1.58 -4.39 2.82
N GLY A 135 1.54 -5.59 3.38
CA GLY A 135 2.71 -6.26 3.96
C GLY A 135 3.84 -6.46 2.94
N TYR A 136 3.50 -6.85 1.71
CA TYR A 136 4.47 -6.96 0.62
C TYR A 136 5.00 -5.61 0.17
N PHE A 137 4.16 -4.57 0.11
CA PHE A 137 4.60 -3.21 -0.18
C PHE A 137 5.62 -2.72 0.87
N ILE A 138 5.39 -3.01 2.16
CA ILE A 138 6.34 -2.75 3.24
C ILE A 138 7.65 -3.49 2.94
N LEU A 139 7.62 -4.80 2.73
CA LEU A 139 8.84 -5.56 2.43
C LEU A 139 9.57 -5.03 1.19
N ALA A 140 8.85 -4.66 0.13
CA ALA A 140 9.40 -4.07 -1.08
C ALA A 140 10.04 -2.70 -0.84
N ALA A 141 9.60 -1.96 0.18
CA ALA A 141 10.13 -0.66 0.54
C ALA A 141 11.42 -0.72 1.39
N ARG A 142 11.66 -1.81 2.13
CA ARG A 142 12.81 -1.95 3.05
C ARG A 142 14.20 -1.89 2.41
N PRO A 143 14.44 -2.43 1.20
CA PRO A 143 15.77 -2.42 0.57
C PRO A 143 16.26 -1.04 0.11
N TRP A 144 15.38 -0.03 0.04
CA TRP A 144 15.71 1.25 -0.59
C TRP A 144 16.42 2.20 0.38
N VAL A 145 17.68 2.56 0.06
CA VAL A 145 18.57 3.40 0.88
C VAL A 145 18.29 4.90 0.70
N TRP A 146 17.09 5.36 1.05
CA TRP A 146 16.73 6.80 1.09
C TRP A 146 16.86 7.35 2.53
N MET A 147 17.65 6.67 3.35
CA MET A 147 17.70 6.72 4.81
C MET A 147 19.21 6.61 5.20
N PRO A 148 19.83 7.50 6.01
CA PRO A 148 21.28 7.56 6.06
C PRO A 148 21.86 6.57 7.09
N GLY A 149 22.78 5.69 6.64
CA GLY A 149 23.56 4.77 7.46
C GLY A 149 22.79 3.55 7.97
N ARG A 150 23.00 2.34 7.40
CA ARG A 150 22.29 1.09 7.80
C ARG A 150 20.76 1.28 8.01
N CYS A 151 20.18 2.18 7.23
CA CYS A 151 18.89 2.77 7.51
C CYS A 151 17.87 2.11 6.57
N ARG A 152 16.85 1.49 7.15
CA ARG A 152 16.04 0.38 6.60
C ARG A 152 14.61 0.55 7.13
N ASP A 153 13.96 1.69 6.88
CA ASP A 153 12.92 2.21 7.80
C ASP A 153 11.48 2.21 7.23
N LEU A 154 10.45 1.84 8.02
CA LEU A 154 9.01 1.83 7.67
C LEU A 154 8.08 1.85 8.91
N ILE A 155 7.23 2.87 9.11
CA ILE A 155 6.10 2.82 10.09
C ILE A 155 4.94 1.94 9.60
N THR A 156 4.17 1.29 10.47
CA THR A 156 2.86 0.70 10.08
C THR A 156 1.81 0.96 11.15
N THR A 157 0.61 1.43 10.80
CA THR A 157 -0.58 1.31 11.66
C THR A 157 -1.79 0.86 10.83
N TRP A 158 -2.68 0.12 11.49
CA TRP A 158 -3.80 -0.60 10.88
C TRP A 158 -5.13 0.05 11.23
N TRP A 159 -6.11 -0.06 10.32
CA TRP A 159 -7.48 0.43 10.53
C TRP A 159 -8.48 -0.74 10.65
N THR A 160 -9.40 -0.67 11.63
CA THR A 160 -10.44 -1.67 11.90
C THR A 160 -11.83 -1.03 12.13
N GLY A 161 -12.22 -0.02 11.31
CA GLY A 161 -13.54 0.63 11.41
C GLY A 161 -14.58 0.13 10.39
N SER A 162 -15.86 0.37 10.64
CA SER A 162 -17.02 -0.13 9.89
C SER A 162 -17.78 0.98 9.15
N SER A 163 -17.56 1.18 7.84
CA SER A 163 -18.62 1.41 6.82
C SER A 163 -18.13 2.04 5.49
N LEU A 164 -18.77 1.56 4.41
CA LEU A 164 -19.01 2.08 3.04
C LEU A 164 -17.87 2.54 2.13
N LEU A 165 -16.74 3.02 2.63
CA LEU A 165 -15.51 3.21 1.85
C LEU A 165 -14.34 3.02 2.80
N LYS A 166 -14.08 1.75 3.08
CA LYS A 166 -12.92 1.34 3.84
C LYS A 166 -11.71 1.45 2.92
N ALA A 167 -11.07 2.61 2.91
CA ALA A 167 -9.71 2.71 2.41
C ALA A 167 -8.79 2.53 3.62
N THR A 168 -7.83 1.62 3.55
CA THR A 168 -6.69 1.75 4.46
C THR A 168 -5.94 3.00 4.00
N LEU A 169 -5.93 4.06 4.80
CA LEU A 169 -4.92 5.11 4.61
C LEU A 169 -3.62 4.53 5.15
N ILE A 170 -2.96 3.72 4.34
CA ILE A 170 -1.54 3.47 4.53
C ILE A 170 -0.84 4.65 3.88
N THR A 171 -0.64 5.69 4.67
CA THR A 171 0.01 6.95 4.30
C THR A 171 1.51 6.70 4.04
N ALA A 172 1.92 6.08 2.93
CA ALA A 172 3.30 5.63 2.71
C ALA A 172 4.23 6.71 2.14
N ALA A 173 4.61 7.69 2.94
CA ALA A 173 5.87 8.42 2.70
C ALA A 173 7.00 7.75 3.38
N ILE A 174 7.19 6.48 3.01
CA ILE A 174 7.91 5.59 3.91
C ILE A 174 7.27 5.69 5.34
N PHE A 175 5.93 5.85 5.33
CA PHE A 175 4.90 5.57 6.32
C PHE A 175 4.59 6.53 7.49
N CYS A 176 3.33 6.96 7.58
CA CYS A 176 2.66 7.39 8.81
C CYS A 176 1.14 7.15 8.77
N ALA A 177 0.64 5.99 9.18
CA ALA A 177 -0.82 5.77 9.24
C ALA A 177 -1.43 6.33 10.55
N THR A 178 -2.59 6.95 10.41
CA THR A 178 -3.46 7.51 11.45
C THR A 178 -4.77 6.77 11.56
N TRP A 179 -5.47 6.97 12.67
CA TRP A 179 -6.91 6.74 12.74
C TRP A 179 -7.64 7.71 11.82
N VAL A 180 -8.42 7.15 10.89
CA VAL A 180 -9.31 7.88 9.98
C VAL A 180 -10.74 7.52 10.34
N THR A 181 -11.59 8.52 10.52
CA THR A 181 -13.03 8.31 10.66
C THR A 181 -13.63 7.99 9.29
N ALA A 182 -14.53 6.99 9.23
CA ALA A 182 -15.03 6.41 7.98
C ALA A 182 -15.64 7.44 6.99
N THR A 183 -16.20 8.53 7.50
CA THR A 183 -16.81 9.61 6.71
C THR A 183 -15.79 10.55 6.05
N ALA A 184 -14.60 10.75 6.64
CA ALA A 184 -13.59 11.66 6.10
C ALA A 184 -12.78 11.06 4.93
N ALA A 185 -12.63 9.73 4.89
CA ALA A 185 -11.86 9.05 3.84
C ALA A 185 -12.47 9.18 2.44
N SER A 186 -13.79 9.03 2.30
CA SER A 186 -14.47 9.06 1.00
C SER A 186 -14.38 10.44 0.32
N SER A 187 -14.65 11.52 1.07
CA SER A 187 -14.54 12.89 0.58
C SER A 187 -13.08 13.28 0.30
N THR A 188 -12.14 12.80 1.09
CA THR A 188 -10.69 13.01 0.90
C THR A 188 -10.19 12.39 -0.40
N LEU A 189 -10.54 11.12 -0.68
CA LEU A 189 -10.13 10.44 -1.92
C LEU A 189 -10.78 11.07 -3.16
N ALA A 190 -12.03 11.52 -3.03
CA ALA A 190 -12.72 12.28 -4.07
C ALA A 190 -12.06 13.64 -4.33
N ALA A 191 -11.65 14.37 -3.28
CA ALA A 191 -10.91 15.64 -3.39
C ALA A 191 -9.50 15.48 -4.01
N LEU A 192 -8.96 14.26 -3.95
CA LEU A 192 -7.74 13.86 -4.65
C LEU A 192 -7.99 13.46 -6.12
N GLY A 193 -9.23 13.48 -6.61
CA GLY A 193 -9.60 13.06 -7.97
C GLY A 193 -9.31 11.59 -8.26
N TRP A 194 -9.17 10.75 -7.22
CA TRP A 194 -8.76 9.36 -7.38
C TRP A 194 -9.96 8.45 -7.64
N ARG A 195 -9.96 7.78 -8.80
CA ARG A 195 -10.86 6.66 -9.09
C ARG A 195 -10.11 5.35 -8.84
N LEU A 196 -10.64 4.49 -7.98
CA LEU A 196 -10.04 3.21 -7.53
C LEU A 196 -9.88 2.14 -8.64
N SER A 197 -10.03 2.50 -9.93
CA SER A 197 -10.00 1.56 -11.05
C SER A 197 -8.61 1.34 -11.67
N ARG A 198 -7.56 2.04 -11.21
CA ARG A 198 -6.18 1.86 -11.70
C ARG A 198 -5.27 1.32 -10.60
N TYR A 199 -4.50 0.27 -10.88
CA TYR A 199 -3.69 -0.48 -9.92
C TYR A 199 -2.67 0.38 -9.14
N ALA A 200 -2.01 1.32 -9.82
CA ALA A 200 -1.24 2.40 -9.21
C ALA A 200 -1.44 3.68 -10.02
N SER A 201 -1.48 4.84 -9.35
CA SER A 201 -1.54 6.14 -10.02
C SER A 201 -0.48 7.07 -9.44
N PHE A 202 0.36 7.61 -10.32
CA PHE A 202 1.33 8.65 -10.00
C PHE A 202 0.68 10.00 -10.34
N TYR A 203 0.60 10.91 -9.38
CA TYR A 203 0.19 12.30 -9.63
C TYR A 203 1.34 13.24 -9.27
N LYS A 204 1.44 14.33 -10.01
CA LYS A 204 2.19 15.53 -9.62
C LYS A 204 1.36 16.31 -8.62
#